data_AF-K9TKS1-F1
#
_entry.id   AF-K9TKS1-F1
#
_cell.length_a   1.000
_cell.length_b   1.000
_cell.length_c   1.000
_cell.angle_alpha   90.00
_cell.angle_beta   90.00
_cell.angle_gamma   90.00
#
_symmetry.space_group_name_H-M   'P 1'
#
loop_
_entity.id
_entity.type
_entity.pdbx_description
1 polymer ?
#
loop_
_entity_poly.entity_id
_entity_poly.type
_entity_poly.pdbx_seq_one_letter_code
_entity_poly.pdbx_strand_id
1 'polypeptide(L)'
;MLKTSLACLSTSLVLCSLTPAYAQEFDTVLQELLTPEELQIHQQVGSQQAQQLGQNACNALAAGSSVEDFATEVAESLAQENLPQAQLQARGLYSGKVIAVGVALFCPDRFSQLQGL
;
A
#
# COMPACT_ATOMS: atom_id res chain seq x y z
N MET A 1 -2.65 56.14 -6.50
CA MET A 1 -2.30 55.06 -7.43
C MET A 1 -2.16 53.76 -6.64
N LEU A 2 -3.20 52.93 -6.60
CA LEU A 2 -3.13 51.57 -6.07
C LEU A 2 -3.49 50.63 -7.22
N LYS A 3 -2.50 49.92 -7.77
CA LYS A 3 -2.70 48.82 -8.72
C LYS A 3 -2.72 47.53 -7.89
N THR A 4 -3.91 47.09 -7.50
CA THR A 4 -4.10 45.78 -6.88
C THR A 4 -4.20 44.75 -7.99
N SER A 5 -3.12 43.99 -8.20
CA SER A 5 -3.05 42.90 -9.17
C SER A 5 -3.99 41.77 -8.78
N LEU A 6 -5.16 41.71 -9.40
CA LEU A 6 -5.94 40.48 -9.55
C LEU A 6 -5.28 39.62 -10.62
N ALA A 7 -4.36 38.73 -10.24
CA ALA A 7 -3.91 37.65 -11.12
C ALA A 7 -3.08 36.63 -10.33
N CYS A 8 -3.75 35.69 -9.66
CA CYS A 8 -3.24 34.35 -9.36
C CYS A 8 -4.26 33.64 -8.49
N LEU A 9 -5.26 32.97 -9.08
CA LEU A 9 -6.11 32.00 -8.38
C LEU A 9 -6.98 31.25 -9.41
N SER A 10 -6.38 30.66 -10.43
CA SER A 10 -7.14 29.83 -11.37
C SER A 10 -6.28 28.88 -12.19
N THR A 11 -5.43 28.05 -11.57
CA THR A 11 -4.76 26.94 -12.28
C THR A 11 -4.14 25.89 -11.34
N SER A 12 -4.90 25.28 -10.42
CA SER A 12 -4.37 24.14 -9.63
C SER A 12 -5.35 22.98 -9.40
N LEU A 13 -6.41 22.87 -10.19
CA LEU A 13 -7.42 21.82 -10.04
C LEU A 13 -7.50 20.89 -11.26
N VAL A 14 -6.36 20.41 -11.77
CA VAL A 14 -6.33 19.32 -12.77
C VAL A 14 -5.07 18.47 -12.59
N LEU A 15 -4.89 17.82 -11.44
CA LEU A 15 -3.90 16.74 -11.31
C LEU A 15 -4.39 15.51 -10.51
N CYS A 16 -5.63 15.49 -10.02
CA CYS A 16 -6.12 14.38 -9.19
C CYS A 16 -6.84 13.24 -9.96
N SER A 17 -6.87 13.24 -11.28
CA SER A 17 -7.70 12.29 -12.06
C SER A 17 -6.92 11.16 -12.77
N LEU A 18 -5.62 10.99 -12.52
CA LEU A 18 -4.77 10.06 -13.31
C LEU A 18 -4.31 8.79 -12.58
N THR A 19 -4.76 8.53 -11.34
CA THR A 19 -4.43 7.29 -10.62
C THR A 19 -5.57 6.27 -10.40
N PRO A 20 -6.66 6.16 -11.22
CA PRO A 20 -7.76 5.27 -10.85
C PRO A 20 -7.58 3.79 -11.22
N ALA A 21 -6.87 3.44 -12.31
CA ALA A 21 -6.92 2.08 -12.85
C ALA A 21 -6.26 1.04 -11.92
N TYR A 22 -5.00 1.26 -11.54
CA TYR A 22 -4.26 0.33 -10.68
C TYR A 22 -4.75 0.32 -9.24
N ALA A 23 -5.31 1.43 -8.74
CA ALA A 23 -5.90 1.49 -7.40
C ALA A 23 -7.15 0.60 -7.30
N GLN A 24 -8.02 0.66 -8.32
CA GLN A 24 -9.23 -0.15 -8.35
C GLN A 24 -8.93 -1.64 -8.59
N GLU A 25 -7.97 -1.94 -9.46
CA GLU A 25 -7.49 -3.31 -9.70
C GLU A 25 -6.84 -3.91 -8.44
N PHE A 26 -6.03 -3.12 -7.72
CA PHE A 26 -5.41 -3.52 -6.46
C PHE A 26 -6.44 -3.93 -5.42
N ASP A 27 -7.44 -3.10 -5.16
CA ASP A 27 -8.46 -3.42 -4.14
C ASP A 27 -9.29 -4.64 -4.55
N THR A 28 -9.57 -4.78 -5.85
CA THR A 28 -10.32 -5.93 -6.37
C THR A 28 -9.55 -7.22 -6.12
N VAL A 29 -8.29 -7.30 -6.56
CA VAL A 29 -7.45 -8.48 -6.39
C VAL A 29 -7.18 -8.76 -4.92
N LEU A 30 -6.91 -7.72 -4.12
CA LEU A 30 -6.66 -7.89 -2.69
C LEU A 30 -7.88 -8.51 -2.01
N GLN A 31 -9.08 -7.97 -2.22
CA GLN A 31 -10.31 -8.45 -1.57
C GLN A 31 -10.63 -9.92 -1.89
N GLU A 32 -10.32 -10.39 -3.09
CA GLU A 32 -10.50 -11.81 -3.47
C GLU A 32 -9.58 -12.77 -2.69
N LEU A 33 -8.47 -12.26 -2.16
CA LEU A 33 -7.48 -13.03 -1.40
C LEU A 33 -7.66 -12.94 0.12
N LEU A 34 -8.51 -12.03 0.60
CA LEU A 34 -8.71 -11.82 2.04
C LEU A 34 -9.69 -12.84 2.64
N THR A 35 -9.33 -13.36 3.80
CA THR A 35 -10.26 -14.05 4.70
C THR A 35 -11.23 -13.04 5.35
N PRO A 36 -12.34 -13.49 5.95
CA PRO A 36 -13.23 -12.61 6.69
C PRO A 36 -12.53 -11.81 7.79
N GLU A 37 -11.57 -12.39 8.51
CA GLU A 37 -10.79 -11.67 9.52
C GLU A 37 -9.90 -10.59 8.90
N GLU A 38 -9.23 -10.89 7.80
CA GLU A 38 -8.37 -9.92 7.10
C GLU A 38 -9.19 -8.83 6.41
N LEU A 39 -10.42 -9.11 5.98
CA LEU A 39 -11.32 -8.11 5.42
C LEU A 39 -11.70 -7.06 6.46
N GLN A 40 -11.90 -7.47 7.73
CA GLN A 40 -12.10 -6.53 8.83
C GLN A 40 -10.87 -5.66 9.08
N ILE A 41 -9.66 -6.24 8.96
CA ILE A 41 -8.40 -5.48 9.04
C ILE A 41 -8.31 -4.48 7.89
N HIS A 42 -8.63 -4.89 6.65
CA HIS A 42 -8.64 -4.00 5.49
C HIS A 42 -9.62 -2.83 5.69
N GLN A 43 -10.78 -3.06 6.29
CA GLN A 43 -11.74 -1.99 6.61
C GLN A 43 -11.20 -1.01 7.68
N GLN A 44 -10.36 -1.48 8.60
CA GLN A 44 -9.74 -0.65 9.63
C GLN A 44 -8.55 0.17 9.08
N VAL A 45 -7.71 -0.46 8.27
CA VAL A 45 -6.51 0.15 7.64
C VAL A 45 -6.95 1.09 6.52
N GLY A 46 -7.92 0.67 5.72
CA GLY A 46 -8.38 1.39 4.54
C GLY A 46 -7.53 1.14 3.30
N SER A 47 -8.21 1.19 2.16
CA SER A 47 -7.63 0.94 0.83
C SER A 47 -6.39 1.80 0.54
N GLN A 48 -6.42 3.09 0.87
CA GLN A 48 -5.29 4.00 0.60
C GLN A 48 -4.00 3.57 1.32
N GLN A 49 -4.10 3.14 2.58
CA GLN A 49 -2.94 2.70 3.35
C GLN A 49 -2.43 1.33 2.87
N ALA A 50 -3.34 0.45 2.45
CA ALA A 50 -2.98 -0.83 1.82
C ALA A 50 -2.22 -0.61 0.50
N GLN A 51 -2.73 0.26 -0.37
CA GLN A 51 -2.06 0.63 -1.62
C GLN A 51 -0.69 1.25 -1.35
N GLN A 52 -0.60 2.14 -0.36
CA GLN A 52 0.67 2.75 0.03
C GLN A 52 1.69 1.72 0.51
N LEU A 53 1.27 0.72 1.30
CA LEU A 53 2.14 -0.38 1.71
C LEU A 53 2.62 -1.20 0.50
N GLY A 54 1.73 -1.53 -0.44
CA GLY A 54 2.09 -2.21 -1.69
C GLY A 54 3.09 -1.40 -2.54
N GLN A 55 2.88 -0.09 -2.64
CA GLN A 55 3.79 0.83 -3.35
C GLN A 55 5.14 0.93 -2.64
N ASN A 56 5.16 0.97 -1.31
CA ASN A 56 6.38 1.01 -0.51
C ASN A 56 7.20 -0.26 -0.69
N ALA A 57 6.56 -1.43 -0.71
CA ALA A 57 7.23 -2.69 -1.01
C ALA A 57 7.92 -2.62 -2.37
N CYS A 58 7.19 -2.16 -3.37
CA CYS A 58 7.72 -2.00 -4.72
C CYS A 58 8.94 -1.06 -4.77
N ASN A 59 8.88 0.06 -4.06
CA ASN A 59 9.98 1.02 -3.97
C ASN A 59 11.20 0.44 -3.23
N ALA A 60 10.99 -0.33 -2.17
CA ALA A 60 12.06 -1.00 -1.42
C ALA A 60 12.81 -2.00 -2.31
N LEU A 61 12.07 -2.81 -3.07
CA LEU A 61 12.65 -3.76 -4.03
C LEU A 61 13.43 -3.03 -5.14
N ALA A 62 12.91 -1.90 -5.62
CA ALA A 62 13.62 -1.06 -6.59
C ALA A 62 14.92 -0.45 -6.02
N ALA A 63 14.95 -0.20 -4.71
CA ALA A 63 16.13 0.27 -3.98
C ALA A 63 17.13 -0.84 -3.63
N GLY A 64 16.79 -2.11 -3.91
CA GLY A 64 17.65 -3.27 -3.68
C GLY A 64 17.40 -4.01 -2.37
N SER A 65 16.39 -3.64 -1.58
CA SER A 65 15.95 -4.44 -0.42
C SER A 65 15.35 -5.76 -0.88
N SER A 66 15.54 -6.82 -0.09
CA SER A 66 14.80 -8.06 -0.30
C SER A 66 13.36 -7.94 0.21
N VAL A 67 12.49 -8.83 -0.27
CA VAL A 67 11.12 -8.93 0.23
C VAL A 67 11.11 -9.36 1.70
N GLU A 68 12.06 -10.21 2.12
CA GLU A 68 12.19 -10.67 3.50
C GLU A 68 12.57 -9.52 4.45
N ASP A 69 13.52 -8.67 4.04
CA ASP A 69 13.92 -7.48 4.82
C ASP A 69 12.72 -6.54 4.98
N PHE A 70 12.01 -6.24 3.89
CA PHE A 70 10.86 -5.34 3.95
C PHE A 70 9.70 -5.94 4.77
N ALA A 71 9.42 -7.24 4.63
CA ALA A 71 8.42 -7.92 5.44
C ALA A 71 8.78 -7.92 6.93
N THR A 72 10.08 -8.04 7.24
CA THR A 72 10.60 -7.94 8.61
C THR A 72 10.38 -6.55 9.19
N GLU A 73 10.70 -5.49 8.44
CA GLU A 73 10.43 -4.10 8.86
C GLU A 73 8.93 -3.86 9.13
N VAL A 74 8.06 -4.40 8.29
CA VAL A 74 6.60 -4.33 8.48
C VAL A 74 6.17 -5.10 9.73
N ALA A 75 6.73 -6.29 9.96
CA ALA A 75 6.43 -7.09 11.15
C ALA A 75 6.91 -6.40 12.45
N GLU A 76 8.08 -5.76 12.43
CA GLU A 76 8.59 -4.97 13.55
C GLU A 76 7.70 -3.75 13.84
N SER A 77 7.20 -3.08 12.79
CA SER A 77 6.24 -1.99 12.93
C SER A 77 4.93 -2.47 13.58
N LEU A 78 4.39 -3.60 13.12
CA LEU A 78 3.20 -4.22 13.71
C LEU A 78 3.43 -4.63 15.17
N ALA A 79 4.62 -5.14 15.50
CA ALA A 79 4.96 -5.56 16.87
C ALA A 79 5.01 -4.40 17.87
N GLN A 80 5.17 -3.16 17.39
CA GLN A 80 5.07 -1.96 18.23
C GLN A 80 3.62 -1.55 18.50
N GLU A 81 2.64 -2.12 17.78
CA GLU A 81 1.23 -1.92 18.06
C GLU A 81 0.83 -2.74 19.32
N ASN A 82 0.15 -2.10 20.27
CA ASN A 82 -0.31 -2.75 21.51
C ASN A 82 -1.57 -3.60 21.24
N LEU A 83 -1.45 -4.60 20.38
CA LEU A 83 -2.52 -5.47 19.94
C LEU A 83 -2.40 -6.89 20.51
N PRO A 84 -3.52 -7.62 20.67
CA PRO A 84 -3.49 -9.03 21.00
C PRO A 84 -2.74 -9.87 19.95
N GLN A 85 -2.06 -10.93 20.37
CA GLN A 85 -1.27 -11.80 19.49
C GLN A 85 -2.06 -12.34 18.28
N ALA A 86 -3.34 -12.69 18.47
CA ALA A 86 -4.19 -13.15 17.38
C ALA A 86 -4.42 -12.05 16.31
N GLN A 87 -4.52 -10.78 16.73
CA GLN A 87 -4.64 -9.65 15.80
C GLN A 87 -3.31 -9.32 15.13
N LEU A 88 -2.18 -9.45 15.84
CA LEU A 88 -0.85 -9.30 15.23
C LEU A 88 -0.62 -10.34 14.13
N GLN A 89 -1.00 -11.59 14.37
CA GLN A 89 -0.89 -12.66 13.37
C GLN A 89 -1.75 -12.37 12.14
N ALA A 90 -3.02 -11.99 12.33
CA ALA A 90 -3.91 -11.67 11.23
C ALA A 90 -3.45 -10.42 10.45
N ARG A 91 -2.90 -9.40 11.14
CA ARG A 91 -2.30 -8.22 10.49
C ARG A 91 -1.03 -8.57 9.72
N GLY A 92 -0.19 -9.47 10.23
CA GLY A 92 0.99 -9.95 9.51
C GLY A 92 0.63 -10.66 8.20
N LEU A 93 -0.33 -11.58 8.24
CA LEU A 93 -0.83 -12.28 7.04
C LEU A 93 -1.46 -11.31 6.04
N TYR A 94 -2.29 -10.38 6.53
CA TYR A 94 -2.87 -9.31 5.72
C TYR A 94 -1.78 -8.48 5.02
N SER A 95 -0.78 -8.01 5.77
CA SER A 95 0.33 -7.22 5.23
C SER A 95 1.13 -7.98 4.18
N GLY A 96 1.36 -9.29 4.37
CA GLY A 96 2.00 -10.15 3.36
C GLY A 96 1.22 -10.20 2.03
N LYS A 97 -0.11 -10.33 2.10
CA LYS A 97 -0.98 -10.28 0.90
C LYS A 97 -0.95 -8.92 0.23
N VAL A 98 -0.99 -7.84 1.00
CA VAL A 98 -0.86 -6.47 0.49
C VAL A 98 0.46 -6.27 -0.25
N ILE A 99 1.57 -6.75 0.32
CA ILE A 99 2.90 -6.71 -0.32
C ILE A 99 2.88 -7.50 -1.64
N ALA A 100 2.36 -8.73 -1.62
CA ALA A 100 2.34 -9.58 -2.81
C ALA A 100 1.50 -8.98 -3.95
N VAL A 101 0.29 -8.50 -3.66
CA VAL A 101 -0.58 -7.83 -4.65
C VAL A 101 0.05 -6.53 -5.13
N GLY A 102 0.63 -5.75 -4.21
CA GLY A 102 1.31 -4.50 -4.52
C GLY A 102 2.48 -4.68 -5.48
N VAL A 103 3.35 -5.66 -5.22
CA VAL A 103 4.48 -5.97 -6.11
C VAL A 103 3.98 -6.50 -7.46
N ALA A 104 2.98 -7.39 -7.46
CA ALA A 104 2.43 -7.95 -8.70
C ALA A 104 1.83 -6.89 -9.63
N LEU A 105 1.19 -5.85 -9.07
CA LEU A 105 0.53 -4.81 -9.86
C LEU A 105 1.39 -3.58 -10.12
N PHE A 106 2.21 -3.15 -9.15
CA PHE A 106 2.96 -1.89 -9.25
C PHE A 106 4.40 -2.07 -9.78
N CYS A 107 5.01 -3.25 -9.64
CA CYS A 107 6.30 -3.60 -10.28
C CYS A 107 6.35 -5.08 -10.66
N PRO A 108 5.59 -5.49 -11.70
CA PRO A 108 5.52 -6.89 -12.14
C PRO A 108 6.87 -7.48 -12.56
N ASP A 109 7.84 -6.65 -12.99
CA ASP A 109 9.21 -7.05 -13.29
C ASP A 109 9.97 -7.58 -12.05
N ARG A 110 9.45 -7.31 -10.85
CA ARG A 110 10.01 -7.72 -9.55
C ARG A 110 9.25 -8.87 -8.90
N PHE A 111 8.21 -9.39 -9.55
CA PHE A 111 7.41 -10.51 -9.02
C PHE A 111 8.25 -11.74 -8.66
N SER A 112 9.32 -12.03 -9.41
CA SER A 112 10.23 -13.14 -9.12
C SER A 112 10.95 -13.01 -7.77
N GLN A 113 11.04 -11.81 -7.21
CA GLN A 113 11.65 -11.56 -5.91
C GLN A 113 10.71 -11.90 -4.73
N LEU A 114 9.43 -12.14 -5.00
CA LEU A 114 8.47 -12.66 -4.00
C LEU A 114 8.70 -14.14 -3.68
N GLN A 115 9.62 -14.82 -4.37
CA GLN A 115 9.98 -16.21 -4.08
C GLN A 115 10.67 -16.29 -2.72
N GLY A 116 9.88 -16.42 -1.66
CA GLY A 116 10.34 -16.40 -0.26
C GLY A 116 9.28 -15.92 0.75
N LEU A 117 8.20 -15.28 0.27
CA LEU A 117 7.00 -15.00 1.06
C LEU A 117 6.14 -16.25 1.27
#